data_AF-A0A920JIS2-F1
#
_entry.id   AF-A0A920JIS2-F1
#
_cell.length_a   1.000
_cell.length_b   1.000
_cell.length_c   1.000
_cell.angle_alpha   90.00
_cell.angle_beta   90.00
_cell.angle_gamma   90.00
#
_symmetry.space_group_name_H-M   'P 1'
#
loop_
_entity.id
_entity.type
_entity.pdbx_description
1 polymer ?
#
loop_
_entity_poly.entity_id
_entity_poly.type
_entity_poly.pdbx_seq_one_letter_code
_entity_poly.pdbx_strand_id
1 'polypeptide(L)'
;MIRIVKILENIWYRDKKPPNFLIGLSVFYGILLKIRRSLYDLGIFSTSKPEIPVIIIGNINVGGTGKTPFTLYLANTLSHLGKKVGIISRGYRGKKSSSKPFILDKNSKAEDFGDEALYLSKHTDSMVCVCKKKLVAANLLFDRGVDVILSDDGLQHYALGRDIEFAVVSSNRGFGNRYLLPAGPLRERIERLIHSIYS
;
A
#
# COMPACT_ATOMS: atom_id res chain seq x y z
N MET A 1 -3.07 23.27 4.51
CA MET A 1 -2.80 21.81 4.60
C MET A 1 -1.44 21.48 5.24
N ILE A 2 -0.33 22.12 4.84
CA ILE A 2 1.03 21.83 5.35
C ILE A 2 1.20 22.04 6.87
N ARG A 3 0.54 23.05 7.45
CA ARG A 3 0.66 23.38 8.89
C ARG A 3 0.07 22.30 9.82
N ILE A 4 -1.07 21.72 9.44
CA ILE A 4 -1.73 20.65 10.23
C ILE A 4 -0.90 19.37 10.19
N VAL A 5 -0.36 19.00 9.01
CA VAL A 5 0.51 17.83 8.87
C VAL A 5 1.74 17.96 9.77
N LYS A 6 2.39 19.12 9.81
CA LYS A 6 3.54 19.35 10.69
C LYS A 6 3.20 19.26 12.18
N ILE A 7 2.02 19.77 12.58
CA ILE A 7 1.56 19.66 13.97
C ILE A 7 1.34 18.19 14.35
N LEU A 8 0.69 17.42 13.47
CA LEU A 8 0.45 16.00 13.68
C LEU A 8 1.76 15.20 13.71
N GLU A 9 2.68 15.45 12.78
CA GLU A 9 4.00 14.80 12.79
C GLU A 9 4.75 15.06 14.10
N ASN A 10 4.69 16.29 14.64
CA ASN A 10 5.28 16.60 15.94
C ASN A 10 4.60 15.81 17.08
N ILE A 11 3.27 15.70 17.08
CA ILE A 11 2.55 14.88 18.07
C ILE A 11 2.93 13.39 17.96
N TRP A 12 3.12 12.90 16.74
CA TRP A 12 3.38 11.48 16.46
C TRP A 12 4.78 11.02 16.86
N TYR A 13 5.78 11.91 16.77
CA TYR A 13 7.19 11.56 16.96
C TYR A 13 7.85 12.26 18.15
N ARG A 14 7.08 12.93 19.00
CA ARG A 14 7.54 13.50 20.27
C ARG A 14 7.28 12.53 21.42
N ASP A 15 8.16 12.54 22.40
CA ASP A 15 8.02 11.76 23.64
C ASP A 15 7.03 12.43 24.62
N LYS A 16 5.77 12.62 24.17
CA LYS A 16 4.66 13.16 24.97
C LYS A 16 3.36 12.49 24.58
N LYS A 17 2.47 12.31 25.57
CA LYS A 17 1.12 11.77 25.34
C LYS A 17 0.33 12.69 24.38
N PRO A 18 -0.33 12.14 23.35
CA PRO A 18 -1.22 12.92 22.49
C PRO A 18 -2.40 13.52 23.26
N PRO A 19 -3.00 14.63 22.78
CA PRO A 19 -4.24 15.17 23.33
C PRO A 19 -5.34 14.10 23.45
N ASN A 20 -6.06 14.06 24.58
CA ASN A 20 -7.09 13.06 24.85
C ASN A 20 -8.18 12.98 23.77
N PHE A 21 -8.54 14.12 23.18
CA PHE A 21 -9.49 14.16 22.05
C PHE A 21 -8.98 13.36 20.83
N LEU A 22 -7.71 13.50 20.47
CA LEU A 22 -7.12 12.71 19.37
C LEU A 22 -7.09 11.22 19.72
N ILE A 23 -6.81 10.88 20.99
CA ILE A 23 -6.85 9.49 21.47
C ILE A 23 -8.26 8.92 21.30
N GLY A 24 -9.30 9.65 21.70
CA GLY A 24 -10.69 9.25 21.48
C GLY A 24 -11.00 8.99 20.00
N LEU A 25 -10.58 9.89 19.11
CA LEU A 25 -10.71 9.69 17.66
C LEU A 25 -9.94 8.45 17.16
N SER A 26 -8.75 8.17 17.72
CA SER A 26 -7.96 7.01 17.33
C SER A 26 -8.58 5.68 17.73
N VAL A 27 -9.29 5.65 18.88
CA VAL A 27 -10.06 4.48 19.31
C VAL A 27 -11.21 4.24 18.35
N PHE A 28 -11.97 5.29 18.01
CA PHE A 28 -13.06 5.19 17.04
C PHE A 28 -12.57 4.71 15.67
N TYR A 29 -11.47 5.28 15.16
CA TYR A 29 -10.82 4.81 13.94
C TYR A 29 -10.42 3.33 14.03
N GLY A 30 -9.86 2.90 15.15
CA GLY A 30 -9.52 1.50 15.40
C GLY A 30 -10.73 0.55 15.41
N ILE A 31 -11.88 1.00 15.91
CA ILE A 31 -13.14 0.23 15.86
C ILE A 31 -13.60 0.07 14.42
N LEU A 32 -13.59 1.15 13.62
CA LEU A 32 -13.97 1.08 12.21
C LEU A 32 -13.08 0.12 11.40
N LEU A 33 -11.77 0.10 11.67
CA LEU A 33 -10.85 -0.85 11.05
C LEU A 33 -11.18 -2.30 11.43
N LYS A 34 -11.47 -2.55 12.71
CA LYS A 34 -11.86 -3.89 13.18
C LYS A 34 -13.15 -4.36 12.51
N ILE A 35 -14.20 -3.53 12.52
CA ILE A 35 -15.47 -3.84 11.86
C ILE A 35 -15.22 -4.17 10.39
N ARG A 36 -14.50 -3.31 9.67
CA ARG A 36 -14.17 -3.53 8.26
C ARG A 36 -13.47 -4.87 8.05
N ARG A 37 -12.46 -5.21 8.86
CA ARG A 37 -11.74 -6.48 8.75
C ARG A 37 -12.68 -7.67 9.02
N SER A 38 -13.47 -7.62 10.09
CA SER A 38 -14.44 -8.66 10.42
C SER A 38 -15.46 -8.88 9.31
N LEU A 39 -15.89 -7.84 8.59
CA LEU A 39 -16.78 -8.01 7.44
C LEU A 39 -16.13 -8.79 6.28
N TYR A 40 -14.80 -8.68 6.08
CA TYR A 40 -14.08 -9.53 5.12
C TYR A 40 -13.86 -10.94 5.67
N ASP A 41 -13.48 -11.07 6.95
CA ASP A 41 -13.25 -12.38 7.59
C ASP A 41 -14.53 -13.23 7.64
N LEU A 42 -15.69 -12.60 7.81
CA LEU A 42 -17.02 -13.23 7.77
C LEU A 42 -17.54 -13.47 6.34
N GLY A 43 -16.79 -13.08 5.30
CA GLY A 43 -17.21 -13.23 3.90
C GLY A 43 -18.35 -12.30 3.45
N ILE A 44 -18.76 -11.32 4.28
CA ILE A 44 -19.78 -10.32 3.91
C ILE A 44 -19.26 -9.44 2.78
N PHE A 45 -17.98 -9.08 2.82
CA PHE A 45 -17.29 -8.47 1.69
C PHE A 45 -16.49 -9.50 0.92
N SER A 46 -16.60 -9.46 -0.41
CA SER A 46 -15.92 -10.40 -1.28
C SER A 46 -14.42 -10.09 -1.37
N THR A 47 -13.63 -11.16 -1.28
CA THR A 47 -12.22 -11.18 -1.64
C THR A 47 -12.07 -12.00 -2.91
N SER A 48 -11.40 -11.46 -3.91
CA SER A 48 -11.14 -12.16 -5.16
C SER A 48 -9.65 -12.29 -5.39
N LYS A 49 -9.20 -13.51 -5.65
CA LYS A 49 -7.78 -13.81 -5.89
C LYS A 49 -7.55 -13.98 -7.40
N PRO A 50 -6.59 -13.27 -7.99
CA PRO A 50 -6.13 -13.52 -9.36
C PRO A 50 -5.52 -14.94 -9.47
N GLU A 51 -5.44 -15.47 -10.68
CA GLU A 51 -4.84 -16.79 -10.95
C GLU A 51 -3.30 -16.82 -10.79
N ILE A 52 -2.68 -15.66 -10.62
CA ILE A 52 -1.23 -15.51 -10.43
C ILE A 52 -0.89 -14.99 -9.03
N PRO A 53 0.31 -15.33 -8.51
CA PRO A 53 0.76 -14.88 -7.20
C PRO A 53 0.72 -13.36 -7.04
N VAL A 54 0.17 -12.90 -5.93
CA VAL A 54 0.08 -11.49 -5.54
C VAL A 54 0.87 -11.24 -4.26
N ILE A 55 1.92 -10.44 -4.36
CA ILE A 55 2.72 -9.94 -3.25
C ILE A 55 2.27 -8.52 -2.92
N ILE A 56 1.77 -8.31 -1.72
CA ILE A 56 1.43 -6.98 -1.21
C ILE A 56 2.66 -6.33 -0.59
N ILE A 57 2.91 -5.09 -0.96
CA ILE A 57 3.92 -4.24 -0.32
C ILE A 57 3.18 -3.07 0.30
N GLY A 58 3.30 -2.87 1.61
CA GLY A 58 2.65 -1.76 2.26
C GLY A 58 3.36 -1.33 3.52
N ASN A 59 2.78 -0.32 4.15
CA ASN A 59 3.23 0.20 5.44
C ASN A 59 2.06 0.36 6.38
N ILE A 60 2.33 0.21 7.67
CA ILE A 60 1.31 0.37 8.71
C ILE A 60 1.32 1.77 9.33
N ASN A 61 2.22 2.67 8.93
CA ASN A 61 2.29 4.06 9.39
C ASN A 61 2.22 5.06 8.23
N VAL A 62 1.81 6.30 8.50
CA VAL A 62 1.78 7.39 7.52
C VAL A 62 3.18 7.98 7.32
N GLY A 63 3.56 8.18 6.06
CA GLY A 63 4.81 8.83 5.67
C GLY A 63 5.60 8.01 4.64
N GLY A 64 6.76 8.52 4.26
CA GLY A 64 7.72 7.82 3.40
C GLY A 64 8.40 6.70 4.17
N THR A 65 8.09 5.46 3.81
CA THR A 65 8.50 4.26 4.55
C THR A 65 9.53 3.42 3.83
N GLY A 66 10.01 3.86 2.67
CA GLY A 66 10.96 3.09 1.85
C GLY A 66 10.29 2.00 1.01
N LYS A 67 8.96 1.98 0.89
CA LYS A 67 8.22 1.03 0.03
C LYS A 67 8.69 1.10 -1.41
N THR A 68 8.80 2.30 -2.00
CA THR A 68 9.17 2.42 -3.42
C THR A 68 10.56 1.83 -3.72
N PRO A 69 11.62 2.12 -2.94
CA PRO A 69 12.89 1.40 -3.04
C PRO A 69 12.77 -0.12 -2.85
N PHE A 70 11.96 -0.58 -1.89
CA PHE A 70 11.77 -2.01 -1.63
C PHE A 70 11.02 -2.72 -2.78
N THR A 71 9.97 -2.10 -3.31
CA THR A 71 9.23 -2.56 -4.49
C THR A 71 10.15 -2.67 -5.70
N LEU A 72 10.98 -1.64 -5.93
CA LEU A 72 11.98 -1.62 -6.99
C LEU A 72 12.99 -2.76 -6.84
N TYR A 73 13.53 -2.96 -5.63
CA TYR A 73 14.44 -4.06 -5.32
C TYR A 73 13.80 -5.43 -5.59
N LEU A 74 12.58 -5.66 -5.10
CA LEU A 74 11.89 -6.92 -5.26
C LEU A 74 11.52 -7.20 -6.72
N ALA A 75 11.05 -6.18 -7.44
CA ALA A 75 10.75 -6.27 -8.86
C ALA A 75 11.98 -6.72 -9.66
N ASN A 76 13.10 -6.04 -9.48
CA ASN A 76 14.34 -6.36 -10.20
C ASN A 76 14.89 -7.73 -9.81
N THR A 77 14.80 -8.10 -8.52
CA THR A 77 15.22 -9.42 -8.05
C THR A 77 14.40 -10.53 -8.72
N LEU A 78 13.06 -10.41 -8.77
CA LEU A 78 12.20 -11.39 -9.42
C LEU A 78 12.42 -11.44 -10.94
N SER A 79 12.63 -10.30 -11.58
CA SER A 79 13.00 -10.23 -13.00
C SER A 79 14.32 -10.93 -13.28
N HIS A 80 15.34 -10.76 -12.43
CA HIS A 80 16.62 -11.47 -12.55
C HIS A 80 16.48 -12.99 -12.39
N LEU A 81 15.46 -13.45 -11.66
CA LEU A 81 15.07 -14.86 -11.57
C LEU A 81 14.21 -15.34 -12.76
N GLY A 82 14.08 -14.52 -13.82
CA GLY A 82 13.38 -14.86 -15.06
C GLY A 82 11.86 -14.71 -14.99
N LYS A 83 11.32 -14.00 -13.98
CA LYS A 83 9.87 -13.77 -13.86
C LYS A 83 9.45 -12.50 -14.58
N LYS A 84 8.31 -12.55 -15.28
CA LYS A 84 7.62 -11.36 -15.78
C LYS A 84 6.84 -10.72 -14.65
N VAL A 85 7.33 -9.59 -14.16
CA VAL A 85 6.75 -8.89 -13.01
C VAL A 85 5.76 -7.82 -13.46
N GLY A 86 4.60 -7.78 -12.81
CA GLY A 86 3.63 -6.69 -12.92
C GLY A 86 3.52 -5.92 -11.62
N ILE A 87 3.52 -4.59 -11.68
CA ILE A 87 3.38 -3.73 -10.51
C ILE A 87 2.05 -3.00 -10.57
N ILE A 88 1.24 -3.08 -9.50
CA ILE A 88 0.00 -2.33 -9.37
C ILE A 88 0.24 -1.12 -8.46
N SER A 89 0.10 0.07 -9.03
CA SER A 89 0.11 1.33 -8.28
C SER A 89 -1.28 1.98 -8.27
N ARG A 90 -1.57 2.75 -7.22
CA ARG A 90 -2.80 3.55 -7.15
C ARG A 90 -2.69 4.83 -8.00
N GLY A 91 -1.48 5.26 -8.34
CA GLY A 91 -1.22 6.51 -9.05
C GLY A 91 -1.58 7.75 -8.23
N TYR A 92 -1.07 7.83 -7.00
CA TYR A 92 -1.36 8.92 -6.07
C TYR A 92 -1.02 10.27 -6.69
N ARG A 93 -1.93 11.25 -6.56
CA ARG A 93 -1.85 12.60 -7.14
C ARG A 93 -1.84 12.70 -8.68
N GLY A 94 -1.98 11.59 -9.41
CA GLY A 94 -2.17 11.62 -10.86
C GLY A 94 -3.58 12.03 -11.26
N LYS A 95 -3.72 12.95 -12.23
CA LYS A 95 -5.00 13.45 -12.75
C LYS A 95 -5.86 12.36 -13.39
N LYS A 96 -5.23 11.35 -13.99
CA LYS A 96 -5.88 10.23 -14.70
C LYS A 96 -5.98 8.96 -13.84
N SER A 97 -5.66 9.04 -12.54
CA SER A 97 -5.86 7.92 -11.61
C SER A 97 -7.36 7.59 -11.46
N SER A 98 -7.78 6.48 -12.06
CA SER A 98 -9.17 6.06 -12.13
C SER A 98 -9.36 4.58 -11.78
N SER A 99 -10.60 4.10 -11.84
CA SER A 99 -10.95 2.68 -11.71
C SER A 99 -10.69 1.89 -13.00
N LYS A 100 -10.35 2.56 -14.11
CA LYS A 100 -9.92 1.93 -15.35
C LYS A 100 -8.41 1.66 -15.28
N PRO A 101 -7.96 0.42 -15.52
CA PRO A 101 -6.54 0.12 -15.49
C PRO A 101 -5.81 0.77 -16.67
N PHE A 102 -4.61 1.26 -16.41
CA PHE A 102 -3.73 1.81 -17.44
C PHE A 102 -2.30 1.30 -17.23
N ILE A 103 -1.75 0.64 -18.23
CA ILE A 103 -0.34 0.21 -18.23
C ILE A 103 0.50 1.38 -18.74
N LEU A 104 1.48 1.80 -17.95
CA LEU A 104 2.36 2.89 -18.31
C LEU A 104 3.25 2.52 -19.50
N ASP A 105 3.53 3.53 -20.32
CA ASP A 105 4.44 3.47 -21.45
C ASP A 105 5.51 4.57 -21.35
N LYS A 106 6.38 4.65 -22.37
CA LYS A 106 7.46 5.66 -22.43
C LYS A 106 6.95 7.11 -22.48
N ASN A 107 5.72 7.33 -22.93
CA ASN A 107 5.11 8.65 -23.10
C ASN A 107 4.29 9.08 -21.88
N SER A 108 4.13 8.19 -20.90
CA SER A 108 3.37 8.43 -19.69
C SER A 108 4.01 9.51 -18.83
N LYS A 109 3.18 10.41 -18.29
CA LYS A 109 3.62 11.58 -17.51
C LYS A 109 3.22 11.46 -16.05
N ALA A 110 4.06 12.00 -15.16
CA ALA A 110 3.82 11.96 -13.72
C ALA A 110 2.57 12.74 -13.33
N GLU A 111 2.26 13.83 -14.04
CA GLU A 111 1.03 14.60 -13.83
C GLU A 111 -0.25 13.77 -14.00
N ASP A 112 -0.20 12.76 -14.88
CA ASP A 112 -1.35 11.92 -15.18
C ASP A 112 -1.45 10.74 -14.20
N PHE A 113 -0.32 10.14 -13.83
CA PHE A 113 -0.28 8.83 -13.18
C PHE A 113 0.46 8.80 -11.83
N GLY A 114 0.99 9.93 -11.38
CA GLY A 114 1.74 10.07 -10.14
C GLY A 114 3.24 9.82 -10.31
N ASP A 115 4.05 10.52 -9.52
CA ASP A 115 5.52 10.45 -9.56
C ASP A 115 6.04 9.05 -9.23
N GLU A 116 5.48 8.39 -8.21
CA GLU A 116 5.92 7.07 -7.75
C GLU A 116 5.71 5.98 -8.82
N ALA A 117 4.57 6.00 -9.50
CA ALA A 117 4.27 5.01 -10.54
C ALA A 117 5.22 5.18 -11.74
N LEU A 118 5.45 6.43 -12.16
CA LEU A 118 6.38 6.73 -13.24
C LEU A 118 7.84 6.43 -12.85
N TYR A 119 8.20 6.65 -11.59
CA TYR A 119 9.52 6.29 -11.08
C TYR A 119 9.75 4.78 -11.20
N LEU A 120 8.79 3.95 -10.75
CA LEU A 120 8.89 2.50 -10.86
C LEU A 120 8.98 2.03 -12.33
N SER A 121 8.19 2.61 -13.23
CA SER A 121 8.20 2.21 -14.65
C SER A 121 9.48 2.59 -15.38
N LYS A 122 10.24 3.57 -14.87
CA LYS A 122 11.51 4.00 -15.45
C LYS A 122 12.72 3.23 -14.94
N HIS A 123 12.59 2.55 -13.79
CA HIS A 123 13.72 1.90 -13.11
C HIS A 123 13.55 0.37 -13.01
N THR A 124 12.50 -0.18 -13.63
CA THR A 124 12.26 -1.63 -13.74
C THR A 124 11.85 -1.97 -15.16
N ASP A 125 12.07 -3.21 -15.56
CA ASP A 125 11.46 -3.80 -16.77
C ASP A 125 10.04 -4.34 -16.50
N SER A 126 9.47 -4.07 -15.33
CA SER A 126 8.16 -4.55 -14.92
C SER A 126 7.03 -3.80 -15.62
N MET A 127 5.92 -4.48 -15.92
CA MET A 127 4.71 -3.81 -16.39
C MET A 127 4.05 -3.06 -15.22
N VAL A 128 4.09 -1.73 -15.24
CA VAL A 128 3.47 -0.91 -14.20
C VAL A 128 2.05 -0.51 -14.61
N CYS A 129 1.05 -1.02 -13.90
CA CYS A 129 -0.35 -0.70 -14.08
C CYS A 129 -0.86 0.25 -12.98
N VAL A 130 -1.46 1.37 -13.38
CA VAL A 130 -2.12 2.31 -12.47
C VAL A 130 -3.62 2.03 -12.45
N CYS A 131 -4.16 1.72 -11.27
CA CYS A 131 -5.59 1.53 -11.09
C CYS A 131 -6.02 1.63 -9.61
N LYS A 132 -7.16 2.27 -9.35
CA LYS A 132 -7.77 2.28 -8.01
C LYS A 132 -8.40 0.93 -7.64
N LYS A 133 -8.93 0.19 -8.62
CA LYS A 133 -9.49 -1.16 -8.44
C LYS A 133 -8.43 -2.21 -8.76
N LYS A 134 -7.71 -2.67 -7.73
CA LYS A 134 -6.54 -3.52 -7.90
C LYS A 134 -6.81 -4.85 -8.59
N LEU A 135 -7.97 -5.48 -8.34
CA LEU A 135 -8.35 -6.73 -9.00
C LEU A 135 -8.43 -6.57 -10.53
N VAL A 136 -8.95 -5.44 -11.01
CA VAL A 136 -9.06 -5.17 -12.46
C VAL A 136 -7.67 -5.01 -13.08
N ALA A 137 -6.75 -4.35 -12.38
CA ALA A 137 -5.36 -4.27 -12.82
C ALA A 137 -4.65 -5.63 -12.78
N ALA A 138 -4.93 -6.45 -11.76
CA ALA A 138 -4.35 -7.77 -11.64
C ALA A 138 -4.76 -8.69 -12.79
N ASN A 139 -6.05 -8.72 -13.13
CA ASN A 139 -6.55 -9.51 -14.25
C ASN A 139 -5.96 -9.02 -15.58
N LEU A 140 -5.88 -7.70 -15.80
CA LEU A 140 -5.22 -7.17 -17.00
C LEU A 140 -3.75 -7.59 -17.08
N LEU A 141 -3.01 -7.57 -15.97
CA LEU A 141 -1.62 -7.99 -15.96
C LEU A 141 -1.48 -9.49 -16.25
N PHE A 142 -2.37 -10.31 -15.70
CA PHE A 142 -2.45 -11.74 -16.00
C PHE A 142 -2.67 -11.98 -17.50
N ASP A 143 -3.64 -11.29 -18.12
CA ASP A 143 -3.91 -11.40 -19.57
C ASP A 143 -2.70 -10.98 -20.44
N ARG A 144 -1.78 -10.17 -19.88
CA ARG A 144 -0.52 -9.77 -20.54
C ARG A 144 0.65 -10.72 -20.27
N GLY A 145 0.39 -11.87 -19.64
CA GLY A 145 1.38 -12.90 -19.37
C GLY A 145 2.36 -12.52 -18.26
N VAL A 146 1.91 -11.76 -17.26
CA VAL A 146 2.67 -11.52 -16.02
C VAL A 146 2.65 -12.78 -15.15
N ASP A 147 3.79 -13.15 -14.60
CA ASP A 147 3.96 -14.33 -13.73
C ASP A 147 3.71 -14.02 -12.25
N VAL A 148 3.94 -12.77 -11.82
CA VAL A 148 3.81 -12.34 -10.42
C VAL A 148 3.45 -10.86 -10.32
N ILE A 149 2.53 -10.54 -9.41
CA ILE A 149 2.10 -9.17 -9.14
C ILE A 149 2.73 -8.64 -7.85
N LEU A 150 3.30 -7.44 -7.92
CA LEU A 150 3.64 -6.62 -6.76
C LEU A 150 2.62 -5.49 -6.60
N SER A 151 1.98 -5.39 -5.45
CA SER A 151 0.91 -4.42 -5.23
C SER A 151 1.27 -3.41 -4.13
N ASP A 152 1.61 -2.18 -4.53
CA ASP A 152 2.00 -1.12 -3.60
C ASP A 152 0.77 -0.53 -2.89
N ASP A 153 0.89 -0.25 -1.59
CA ASP A 153 -0.18 0.21 -0.71
C ASP A 153 -1.37 -0.77 -0.62
N GLY A 154 -1.10 -2.07 -0.74
CA GLY A 154 -2.13 -3.12 -0.74
C GLY A 154 -2.67 -3.54 0.63
N LEU A 155 -2.02 -3.22 1.75
CA LEU A 155 -2.43 -3.72 3.07
C LEU A 155 -3.89 -3.39 3.41
N GLN A 156 -4.39 -2.24 2.96
CA GLN A 156 -5.77 -1.79 3.20
C GLN A 156 -6.79 -2.28 2.15
N HIS A 157 -6.33 -2.94 1.09
CA HIS A 157 -7.15 -3.44 -0.02
C HIS A 157 -7.45 -4.93 0.15
N TYR A 158 -8.28 -5.25 1.14
CA TYR A 158 -8.69 -6.62 1.46
C TYR A 158 -9.41 -7.35 0.31
N ALA A 159 -10.06 -6.63 -0.60
CA ALA A 159 -10.76 -7.23 -1.73
C ALA A 159 -9.83 -7.94 -2.75
N LEU A 160 -8.53 -7.63 -2.76
CA LEU A 160 -7.55 -8.34 -3.58
C LEU A 160 -6.94 -9.47 -2.76
N GLY A 161 -7.19 -10.71 -3.17
CA GLY A 161 -6.53 -11.89 -2.65
C GLY A 161 -5.02 -11.80 -2.82
N ARG A 162 -4.28 -12.29 -1.83
CA ARG A 162 -2.83 -12.17 -1.72
C ARG A 162 -2.20 -13.43 -1.18
N ASP A 163 -0.95 -13.64 -1.55
CA ASP A 163 -0.15 -14.79 -1.18
C ASP A 163 0.92 -14.43 -0.15
N ILE A 164 1.50 -13.23 -0.28
CA ILE A 164 2.55 -12.73 0.60
C ILE A 164 2.28 -11.26 0.92
N GLU A 165 2.48 -10.85 2.17
CA GLU A 165 2.49 -9.45 2.57
C GLU A 165 3.86 -9.04 3.13
N PHE A 166 4.42 -7.95 2.61
CA PHE A 166 5.55 -7.24 3.19
C PHE A 166 5.06 -5.95 3.82
N ALA A 167 5.31 -5.80 5.13
CA ALA A 167 5.10 -4.55 5.84
C ALA A 167 6.43 -3.83 6.03
N VAL A 168 6.65 -2.77 5.25
CA VAL A 168 7.87 -1.97 5.27
C VAL A 168 7.76 -0.91 6.36
N VAL A 169 8.74 -0.91 7.27
CA VAL A 169 8.84 0.05 8.39
C VAL A 169 10.08 0.90 8.20
N SER A 170 9.92 2.23 8.29
CA SER A 170 11.04 3.17 8.22
C SER A 170 11.94 3.00 9.45
N SER A 171 13.24 2.78 9.23
CA SER A 171 14.26 2.78 10.30
C SER A 171 14.29 4.09 11.09
N ASN A 172 14.13 5.23 10.38
CA ASN A 172 14.34 6.55 10.97
C ASN A 172 13.13 7.05 11.75
N ARG A 173 11.92 6.61 11.39
CA ARG A 173 10.66 7.04 12.03
C ARG A 173 10.08 5.97 12.96
N GLY A 174 10.36 4.69 12.71
CA GLY A 174 9.77 3.58 13.45
C GLY A 174 8.23 3.66 13.49
N PHE A 175 7.64 3.33 14.65
CA PHE A 175 6.19 3.35 14.86
C PHE A 175 5.66 4.65 15.51
N GLY A 176 6.52 5.66 15.71
CA GLY A 176 6.20 6.86 16.49
C GLY A 176 5.65 6.52 17.88
N ASN A 177 4.63 7.26 18.31
CA ASN A 177 3.96 7.08 19.60
C ASN A 177 3.02 5.84 19.67
N ARG A 178 2.99 5.00 18.63
CA ARG A 178 2.23 3.72 18.55
C ARG A 178 0.70 3.85 18.62
N TYR A 179 0.15 5.07 18.60
CA TYR A 179 -1.29 5.26 18.45
C TYR A 179 -1.71 5.16 16.99
N LEU A 180 -2.97 4.79 16.78
CA LEU A 180 -3.60 4.88 15.46
C LEU A 180 -3.87 6.34 15.09
N LEU A 181 -4.11 6.58 13.80
CA LEU A 181 -4.59 7.88 13.31
C LEU A 181 -5.88 8.29 14.03
N PRO A 182 -6.07 9.58 14.37
CA PRO A 182 -5.12 10.69 14.18
C PRO A 182 -4.15 10.92 15.36
N ALA A 183 -4.27 10.21 16.49
CA ALA A 183 -3.41 10.40 17.67
C ALA A 183 -1.96 9.99 17.43
N GLY A 184 -1.74 9.03 16.54
CA GLY A 184 -0.43 8.56 16.15
C GLY A 184 -0.33 8.30 14.65
N PRO A 185 0.84 7.89 14.17
CA PRO A 185 1.10 7.74 12.76
C PRO A 185 0.52 6.43 12.20
N LEU A 186 0.06 5.49 13.03
CA LEU A 186 -0.32 4.16 12.59
C LEU A 186 -1.67 4.16 11.85
N ARG A 187 -1.66 3.64 10.62
CA ARG A 187 -2.85 3.27 9.85
C ARG A 187 -3.46 1.97 10.34
N GLU A 188 -2.64 1.08 10.88
CA GLU A 188 -3.05 -0.22 11.38
C GLU A 188 -2.27 -0.58 12.65
N ARG A 189 -2.86 -1.47 13.44
CA ARG A 189 -2.28 -1.96 14.69
C ARG A 189 -1.00 -2.75 14.43
N ILE A 190 0.01 -2.60 15.29
CA ILE A 190 1.30 -3.30 15.16
C ILE A 190 1.10 -4.81 15.22
N GLU A 191 0.10 -5.28 15.96
CA GLU A 191 -0.26 -6.69 16.08
C GLU A 191 -0.61 -7.33 14.72
N ARG A 192 -0.99 -6.55 13.70
CA ARG A 192 -1.17 -7.07 12.34
C ARG A 192 0.12 -7.68 11.77
N LEU A 193 1.28 -7.11 12.13
CA LEU A 193 2.58 -7.61 11.64
C LEU A 193 2.83 -9.05 12.08
N ILE A 194 2.27 -9.47 13.22
CA ILE A 194 2.42 -10.81 13.76
C ILE A 194 1.54 -11.82 12.99
N HIS A 195 0.37 -11.37 12.51
CA HIS A 195 -0.54 -12.22 11.73
C HIS A 195 -0.08 -12.47 10.29
N SER A 196 0.80 -11.63 9.74
CA SER A 196 1.29 -11.73 8.36
C SER A 196 2.17 -12.95 8.07
N ILE A 197 2.52 -13.73 9.09
CA ILE A 197 3.44 -14.88 9.00
C ILE A 197 2.68 -16.23 9.01
N TYR A 198 1.36 -16.23 9.30
CA TYR A 198 0.60 -17.46 9.57
C TYR A 198 -0.69 -17.60 8.75
N SER A 199 -0.75 -17.12 7.51
CA SER A 199 -1.95 -17.29 6.66
C SER A 199 -1.56 -17.68 5.24
#